data_AF-A0A7V5RAN6-F1
#
_entry.id   AF-A0A7V5RAN6-F1
#
_cell.length_a   1.000
_cell.length_b   1.000
_cell.length_c   1.000
_cell.angle_alpha   90.00
_cell.angle_beta   90.00
_cell.angle_gamma   90.00
#
_symmetry.space_group_name_H-M   'P 1'
#
loop_
_entity.id
_entity.type
_entity.pdbx_description
1 polymer ?
#
loop_
_entity_poly.entity_id
_entity_poly.type
_entity_poly.pdbx_seq_one_letter_code
_entity_poly.pdbx_strand_id
1 'polypeptide(L)'
;MLESIHPAEETVAGGVACTLSGSPIPPLTRGLPKTVDSICPECLKVVRARYFVEDGRVMSAKTCPDHGTFRDLVFSDAELYLELEDWHFGDGRGLENPQVRGAARCPSSCGICNMHTTHTSLANVDLTARCNLSCNVCFADSNTNPYEPSYEEIVCMLERLRAQRPAPAATVQYTGGEPTVHPRFMDIVRKTRELGFTHIQCATNGLRFADKGFAAAAREAGLQYLYLQIDGTDDAVYEKIRGRGLFDRKLAAIEGARAAGLRIIFVPTIVRGVNDGQIGPLLRLAFENLDVVTGISIQPVVFTGRYPEAERLEKRYTLGDMARDVSLQTGLTDPRTDWFPVSSATPFVKLGMALTGRDLTNHTCHHHCVIGTLLFVDRRRRAVPVTRFLDYKKALADIDALAARASKRRFRLFSDLKLLSILKKHFHGDRAPEGLTFRKFLRTLDGYTDKKYSWDEAHKGHTYKTFFILGMHFMDNYNYSIERVRRCAVHYSASNGRLYPFCTYNSGHTFRRKVERAWAEAAGGRT
;
A
#
# COMPACT_ATOMS: atom_id res chain seq x y z
N MET A 1 -28.46 24.89 -14.72
CA MET A 1 -27.21 25.68 -14.77
C MET A 1 -26.73 25.83 -13.34
N LEU A 2 -25.84 24.94 -12.91
CA LEU A 2 -25.26 24.92 -11.57
C LEU A 2 -23.75 25.12 -11.77
N GLU A 3 -23.27 26.31 -11.45
CA GLU A 3 -21.86 26.65 -11.46
C GLU A 3 -21.14 25.87 -10.34
N SER A 4 -20.10 25.14 -10.76
CA SER A 4 -19.19 24.39 -9.90
C SER A 4 -18.30 25.35 -9.10
N ILE A 5 -18.57 25.48 -7.81
CA ILE A 5 -17.72 26.25 -6.89
C ILE A 5 -16.54 25.36 -6.46
N HIS A 6 -15.38 25.55 -7.09
CA HIS A 6 -14.10 24.99 -6.66
C HIS A 6 -13.58 25.73 -5.41
N PRO A 7 -13.09 25.04 -4.37
CA PRO A 7 -12.45 25.70 -3.23
C PRO A 7 -11.04 26.19 -3.58
N ALA A 8 -10.73 27.40 -3.11
CA ALA A 8 -9.53 28.18 -3.41
C ALA A 8 -8.20 27.42 -3.22
N GLU A 9 -7.46 27.28 -4.31
CA GLU A 9 -6.02 27.06 -4.33
C GLU A 9 -5.31 28.31 -3.79
N GLU A 10 -4.35 28.16 -2.89
CA GLU A 10 -3.39 29.23 -2.61
C GLU A 10 -2.49 29.39 -3.84
N THR A 11 -2.93 30.25 -4.73
CA THR A 11 -2.24 30.63 -5.97
C THR A 11 -1.01 31.47 -5.64
N VAL A 12 0.18 30.92 -5.87
CA VAL A 12 1.35 31.74 -6.20
C VAL A 12 1.11 32.25 -7.63
N ALA A 13 1.24 33.56 -7.83
CA ALA A 13 1.04 34.22 -9.12
C ALA A 13 1.78 33.46 -10.24
N GLY A 14 1.04 32.86 -11.17
CA GLY A 14 1.58 32.01 -12.27
C GLY A 14 1.02 30.59 -12.37
N GLY A 15 0.23 30.10 -11.40
CA GLY A 15 -0.81 29.09 -11.62
C GLY A 15 -0.42 27.61 -11.83
N VAL A 16 0.79 27.17 -11.46
CA VAL A 16 1.18 25.75 -11.52
C VAL A 16 1.48 25.22 -10.11
N ALA A 17 0.79 24.16 -9.69
CA ALA A 17 1.07 23.49 -8.42
C ALA A 17 2.51 22.95 -8.41
N CYS A 18 3.23 23.15 -7.30
CA CYS A 18 4.63 22.73 -7.16
C CYS A 18 4.86 21.85 -5.93
N THR A 19 5.81 20.93 -6.06
CA THR A 19 6.36 20.18 -4.92
C THR A 19 7.00 21.13 -3.92
N LEU A 20 7.19 20.70 -2.68
CA LEU A 20 7.87 21.48 -1.63
C LEU A 20 9.31 21.81 -2.03
N SER A 21 9.91 21.00 -2.91
CA SER A 21 11.21 21.23 -3.53
C SER A 21 11.18 22.02 -4.84
N GLY A 22 10.04 22.60 -5.22
CA GLY A 22 9.94 23.58 -6.32
C GLY A 22 9.78 23.00 -7.74
N SER A 23 9.45 21.70 -7.89
CA SER A 23 9.16 21.14 -9.22
C SER A 23 7.68 21.23 -9.57
N PRO A 24 7.33 21.52 -10.82
CA PRO A 24 5.95 21.47 -11.28
C PRO A 24 5.33 20.09 -11.02
N ILE A 25 4.08 20.08 -10.55
CA ILE A 25 3.26 18.88 -10.41
C ILE A 25 2.32 18.84 -11.62
N PRO A 26 2.54 17.94 -12.59
CA PRO A 26 1.63 17.79 -13.71
C PRO A 26 0.26 17.31 -13.19
N PRO A 27 -0.84 17.89 -13.70
CA PRO A 27 -2.18 17.43 -13.36
C PRO A 27 -2.31 15.96 -13.76
N LEU A 28 -3.06 15.21 -12.95
CA LEU A 28 -3.28 13.80 -13.19
C LEU A 28 -4.15 13.61 -14.44
N THR A 29 -3.72 12.74 -15.35
CA THR A 29 -4.46 12.49 -16.60
C THR A 29 -5.63 11.54 -16.34
N ARG A 30 -6.86 12.02 -16.53
CA ARG A 30 -8.12 11.27 -16.33
C ARG A 30 -8.82 10.93 -17.64
N GLY A 31 -9.77 10.00 -17.58
CA GLY A 31 -10.58 9.55 -18.70
C GLY A 31 -9.90 8.53 -19.60
N LEU A 32 -10.66 8.02 -20.58
CA LEU A 32 -10.19 7.13 -21.63
C LEU A 32 -10.80 7.56 -22.98
N PRO A 33 -10.05 7.48 -24.10
CA PRO A 33 -8.64 7.11 -24.16
C PRO A 33 -7.74 8.22 -23.59
N LYS A 34 -6.58 7.83 -23.04
CA LYS A 34 -5.56 8.78 -22.57
C LYS A 34 -4.16 8.32 -22.92
N THR A 35 -3.19 9.21 -22.83
CA THR A 35 -1.79 8.88 -23.10
C THR A 35 -0.93 9.25 -21.91
N VAL A 36 -0.14 8.30 -21.43
CA VAL A 36 0.75 8.45 -20.26
C VAL A 36 2.19 8.15 -20.61
N ASP A 37 3.12 8.67 -19.81
CA ASP A 37 4.54 8.36 -19.95
C ASP A 37 4.81 6.97 -19.34
N SER A 38 5.43 6.12 -20.15
CA SER A 38 5.79 4.74 -19.83
C SER A 38 7.26 4.50 -20.20
N ILE A 39 7.69 3.25 -20.17
CA ILE A 39 9.01 2.80 -20.62
C ILE A 39 8.87 1.70 -21.68
N CYS A 40 9.82 1.61 -22.60
CA CYS A 40 9.97 0.44 -23.45
C CYS A 40 10.31 -0.78 -22.56
N PRO A 41 9.66 -1.95 -22.74
CA PRO A 41 9.94 -3.09 -21.89
C PRO A 41 11.35 -3.66 -22.01
N GLU A 42 12.01 -3.42 -23.15
CA GLU A 42 13.34 -3.94 -23.47
C GLU A 42 14.45 -2.92 -23.15
N CYS A 43 14.49 -1.78 -23.84
CA CYS A 43 15.56 -0.79 -23.64
C CYS A 43 15.30 0.23 -22.53
N LEU A 44 14.13 0.19 -21.88
CA LEU A 44 13.74 1.07 -20.77
C LEU A 44 13.71 2.58 -21.09
N LYS A 45 13.86 2.97 -22.37
CA LYS A 45 13.67 4.36 -22.81
C LYS A 45 12.24 4.79 -22.53
N VAL A 46 12.05 6.06 -22.19
CA VAL A 46 10.72 6.63 -22.00
C VAL A 46 9.97 6.63 -23.33
N VAL A 47 8.76 6.07 -23.34
CA VAL A 47 7.86 6.03 -24.50
C VAL A 47 6.46 6.45 -24.07
N ARG A 48 5.60 6.79 -25.03
CA ARG A 48 4.21 7.13 -24.78
C ARG A 48 3.34 5.87 -24.89
N ALA A 49 2.52 5.63 -23.87
CA ALA A 49 1.53 4.55 -23.85
C ALA A 49 0.13 5.13 -23.96
N ARG A 50 -0.65 4.67 -24.93
CA ARG A 50 -2.07 4.99 -25.09
C ARG A 50 -2.90 3.96 -24.32
N TYR A 51 -3.74 4.42 -23.41
CA TYR A 51 -4.72 3.62 -22.69
C TYR A 51 -6.09 3.79 -23.37
N PHE A 52 -6.80 2.69 -23.60
CA PHE A 52 -8.10 2.67 -24.29
C PHE A 52 -8.97 1.52 -23.78
N VAL A 53 -10.27 1.61 -24.06
CA VAL A 53 -11.23 0.55 -23.74
C VAL A 53 -11.31 -0.44 -24.90
N GLU A 54 -11.21 -1.73 -24.57
CA GLU A 54 -11.42 -2.85 -25.50
C GLU A 54 -12.10 -3.96 -24.69
N ASP A 55 -13.26 -4.45 -25.16
CA ASP A 55 -14.05 -5.48 -24.48
C ASP A 55 -14.31 -5.22 -22.98
N GLY A 56 -14.61 -3.95 -22.64
CA GLY A 56 -14.86 -3.52 -21.26
C GLY A 56 -13.59 -3.47 -20.36
N ARG A 57 -12.40 -3.67 -20.93
CA ARG A 57 -11.11 -3.66 -20.23
C ARG A 57 -10.30 -2.44 -20.62
N VAL A 58 -9.44 -1.97 -19.71
CA VAL A 58 -8.46 -0.91 -20.00
C VAL A 58 -7.18 -1.57 -20.49
N MET A 59 -6.95 -1.42 -21.79
CA MET A 59 -5.76 -1.90 -22.47
C MET A 59 -4.77 -0.75 -22.65
N SER A 60 -3.49 -1.10 -22.72
CA SER A 60 -2.40 -0.18 -23.09
C SER A 60 -1.72 -0.65 -24.37
N ALA A 61 -1.35 0.30 -25.21
CA ALA A 61 -0.46 0.09 -26.34
C ALA A 61 0.65 1.14 -26.34
N LYS A 62 1.89 0.72 -26.60
CA LYS A 62 3.05 1.61 -26.71
C LYS A 62 3.99 1.12 -27.80
N THR A 63 4.63 2.06 -28.49
CA THR A 63 5.58 1.74 -29.57
C THR A 63 6.94 2.30 -29.24
N CYS A 64 7.96 1.45 -29.29
CA CYS A 64 9.37 1.82 -29.25
C CYS A 64 9.91 1.83 -30.68
N PRO A 65 10.63 2.88 -31.12
CA PRO A 65 11.26 2.90 -32.44
C PRO A 65 12.19 1.71 -32.71
N ASP A 66 12.82 1.19 -31.66
CA ASP A 66 13.84 0.14 -31.75
C ASP A 66 13.26 -1.28 -31.57
N HIS A 67 12.13 -1.43 -30.86
CA HIS A 67 11.61 -2.74 -30.41
C HIS A 67 10.13 -3.00 -30.77
N GLY A 68 9.51 -2.11 -31.57
CA GLY A 68 8.15 -2.29 -32.05
C GLY A 68 7.06 -1.99 -31.01
N THR A 69 5.89 -2.62 -31.18
CA THR A 69 4.67 -2.32 -30.41
C THR A 69 4.40 -3.37 -29.35
N PHE A 70 4.09 -2.89 -28.15
CA PHE A 70 3.74 -3.72 -27.00
C PHE A 70 2.29 -3.43 -26.58
N ARG A 71 1.56 -4.48 -26.21
CA ARG A 71 0.20 -4.40 -25.66
C ARG A 71 0.11 -5.12 -24.32
N ASP A 72 -0.70 -4.57 -23.43
CA ASP A 72 -0.94 -5.16 -22.11
C ASP A 72 -2.24 -4.70 -21.48
N LEU A 73 -2.78 -5.53 -20.59
CA LEU A 73 -3.92 -5.22 -19.76
C LEU A 73 -3.49 -4.36 -18.56
N VAL A 74 -4.11 -3.19 -18.41
CA VAL A 74 -3.87 -2.28 -17.28
C VAL A 74 -4.86 -2.57 -16.16
N PHE A 75 -6.13 -2.80 -16.52
CA PHE A 75 -7.22 -2.99 -15.57
C PHE A 75 -8.37 -3.75 -16.26
N SER A 76 -8.94 -4.79 -15.64
CA SER A 76 -9.92 -5.65 -16.31
C SER A 76 -11.37 -5.15 -16.31
N ASP A 77 -11.61 -3.97 -15.74
CA ASP A 77 -12.93 -3.32 -15.63
C ASP A 77 -12.77 -1.82 -15.89
N ALA A 78 -13.16 -1.37 -17.07
CA ALA A 78 -13.01 0.01 -17.50
C ALA A 78 -13.91 0.98 -16.74
N GLU A 79 -15.09 0.54 -16.29
CA GLU A 79 -15.99 1.41 -15.57
C GLU A 79 -15.49 1.65 -14.15
N LEU A 80 -15.05 0.60 -13.44
CA LEU A 80 -14.46 0.74 -12.11
C LEU A 80 -13.17 1.58 -12.19
N TYR A 81 -12.37 1.37 -13.24
CA TYR A 81 -11.19 2.19 -13.49
C TYR A 81 -11.52 3.68 -13.51
N LEU A 82 -12.57 4.09 -14.25
CA LEU A 82 -12.99 5.48 -14.36
C LEU A 82 -13.59 6.00 -13.05
N GLU A 83 -14.42 5.22 -12.37
CA GLU A 83 -15.02 5.62 -11.09
C GLU A 83 -13.97 5.89 -10.00
N LEU A 84 -12.87 5.11 -9.98
CA LEU A 84 -11.76 5.33 -9.04
C LEU A 84 -11.07 6.68 -9.23
N GLU A 85 -11.11 7.26 -10.44
CA GLU A 85 -10.51 8.59 -10.72
C GLU A 85 -11.26 9.71 -9.98
N ASP A 86 -12.56 9.55 -9.73
CA ASP A 86 -13.38 10.53 -9.04
C ASP A 86 -13.10 10.63 -7.53
N TRP A 87 -12.38 9.67 -6.96
CA TRP A 87 -11.99 9.68 -5.54
C TRP A 87 -10.69 10.43 -5.27
N HIS A 88 -10.19 11.18 -6.26
CA HIS A 88 -8.96 11.94 -6.13
C HIS A 88 -9.21 13.34 -5.55
N PHE A 89 -8.76 13.54 -4.31
CA PHE A 89 -8.86 14.78 -3.54
C PHE A 89 -7.58 15.63 -3.62
N GLY A 90 -6.91 15.65 -4.77
CA GLY A 90 -5.68 16.41 -5.01
C GLY A 90 -4.40 15.67 -4.64
N ASP A 91 -3.30 16.16 -5.20
CA ASP A 91 -1.97 15.61 -4.97
C ASP A 91 -1.32 16.13 -3.68
N GLY A 92 -0.34 15.37 -3.19
CA GLY A 92 0.58 15.87 -2.18
C GLY A 92 1.66 16.75 -2.80
N ARG A 93 2.53 17.30 -1.96
CA ARG A 93 3.63 18.17 -2.41
C ARG A 93 5.01 17.53 -2.25
N GLY A 94 5.07 16.22 -1.99
CA GLY A 94 6.34 15.50 -1.86
C GLY A 94 7.11 15.88 -0.61
N LEU A 95 8.43 15.73 -0.64
CA LEU A 95 9.30 16.00 0.49
C LEU A 95 9.98 17.38 0.38
N GLU A 96 10.27 18.00 1.51
CA GLU A 96 11.14 19.20 1.57
C GLU A 96 12.61 18.84 1.38
N ASN A 97 13.00 17.63 1.75
CA ASN A 97 14.36 17.12 1.68
C ASN A 97 14.49 15.85 0.83
N PRO A 98 14.12 15.90 -0.47
CA PRO A 98 14.38 14.79 -1.36
C PRO A 98 15.89 14.51 -1.44
N GLN A 99 16.26 13.24 -1.61
CA GLN A 99 17.66 12.81 -1.69
C GLN A 99 18.31 13.19 -3.01
N VAL A 100 17.52 13.23 -4.08
CA VAL A 100 17.98 13.66 -5.40
C VAL A 100 17.38 15.03 -5.70
N ARG A 101 18.21 16.07 -5.65
CA ARG A 101 17.83 17.44 -5.98
C ARG A 101 18.13 17.72 -7.46
N GLY A 102 17.24 18.44 -8.14
CA GLY A 102 17.42 18.80 -9.55
C GLY A 102 17.29 17.65 -10.55
N ALA A 103 16.60 16.56 -10.19
CA ALA A 103 16.30 15.50 -11.12
C ALA A 103 15.49 16.03 -12.30
N ALA A 104 15.99 15.79 -13.52
CA ALA A 104 15.34 16.17 -14.78
C ALA A 104 14.75 14.96 -15.53
N ARG A 105 15.07 13.73 -15.13
CA ARG A 105 14.67 12.49 -15.82
C ARG A 105 14.08 11.48 -14.85
N CYS A 106 12.88 10.98 -15.16
CA CYS A 106 12.21 9.90 -14.45
C CYS A 106 11.92 8.77 -15.47
N PRO A 107 12.17 7.48 -15.16
CA PRO A 107 12.64 6.91 -13.90
C PRO A 107 14.16 6.57 -13.87
N SER A 108 14.94 6.95 -14.88
CA SER A 108 16.34 6.50 -15.04
C SER A 108 17.32 6.99 -13.97
N SER A 109 17.01 8.09 -13.30
CA SER A 109 17.85 8.71 -12.27
C SER A 109 17.23 8.61 -10.88
N CYS A 110 16.51 7.51 -10.62
CA CYS A 110 15.71 7.35 -9.41
C CYS A 110 16.53 7.27 -8.10
N GLY A 111 15.79 7.36 -7.01
CA GLY A 111 16.14 7.99 -5.75
C GLY A 111 15.05 9.03 -5.50
N ILE A 112 14.44 9.10 -4.31
CA ILE A 112 13.34 10.04 -4.06
C ILE A 112 13.83 11.46 -4.37
N CYS A 113 13.20 12.06 -5.38
CA CYS A 113 13.65 13.29 -6.02
C CYS A 113 12.60 14.40 -5.95
N ASN A 114 12.98 15.59 -6.40
CA ASN A 114 12.13 16.79 -6.43
C ASN A 114 10.82 16.66 -7.23
N MET A 115 10.69 15.66 -8.10
CA MET A 115 9.46 15.38 -8.88
C MET A 115 8.44 14.50 -8.15
N HIS A 116 8.76 13.94 -6.98
CA HIS A 116 7.82 13.11 -6.21
C HIS A 116 6.82 13.97 -5.45
N THR A 117 5.57 13.50 -5.36
CA THR A 117 4.45 14.25 -4.79
C THR A 117 3.91 13.63 -3.50
N THR A 118 4.39 12.46 -3.09
CA THR A 118 3.82 11.70 -1.97
C THR A 118 4.88 11.38 -0.92
N HIS A 119 4.47 11.41 0.36
CA HIS A 119 5.32 11.00 1.49
C HIS A 119 5.44 9.47 1.58
N THR A 120 6.44 8.98 2.32
CA THR A 120 6.55 7.55 2.64
C THR A 120 5.45 7.16 3.63
N SER A 121 4.43 6.47 3.14
CA SER A 121 3.35 5.91 3.96
C SER A 121 3.74 4.55 4.54
N LEU A 122 4.50 3.78 3.76
CA LEU A 122 5.03 2.48 4.14
C LEU A 122 6.47 2.37 3.66
N ALA A 123 7.41 2.27 4.59
CA ALA A 123 8.82 2.06 4.27
C ALA A 123 9.17 0.57 4.29
N ASN A 124 9.84 0.08 3.26
CA ASN A 124 10.41 -1.25 3.19
C ASN A 124 11.92 -1.18 3.46
N VAL A 125 12.43 -2.12 4.25
CA VAL A 125 13.87 -2.28 4.49
C VAL A 125 14.21 -3.76 4.29
N ASP A 126 15.03 -4.05 3.28
CA ASP A 126 15.55 -5.40 3.07
C ASP A 126 16.64 -5.67 4.09
N LEU A 127 16.45 -6.69 4.94
CA LEU A 127 17.46 -7.06 5.94
C LEU A 127 18.53 -8.00 5.39
N THR A 128 18.18 -8.79 4.37
CA THR A 128 19.03 -9.82 3.79
C THR A 128 18.44 -10.28 2.47
N ALA A 129 19.27 -10.73 1.52
CA ALA A 129 18.84 -11.43 0.31
C ALA A 129 18.56 -12.92 0.57
N ARG A 130 18.90 -13.46 1.75
CA ARG A 130 18.70 -14.87 2.10
C ARG A 130 17.24 -15.16 2.41
N CYS A 131 16.75 -16.31 1.96
CA CYS A 131 15.43 -16.83 2.24
C CYS A 131 15.48 -18.35 2.48
N ASN A 132 14.73 -18.83 3.46
CA ASN A 132 14.53 -20.26 3.71
C ASN A 132 13.45 -20.89 2.80
N LEU A 133 13.07 -20.21 1.70
CA LEU A 133 12.22 -20.70 0.62
C LEU A 133 12.80 -20.30 -0.74
N SER A 134 12.33 -20.97 -1.80
CA SER A 134 12.72 -20.74 -3.20
C SER A 134 11.51 -20.60 -4.12
N CYS A 135 10.59 -19.69 -3.77
CA CYS A 135 9.31 -19.49 -4.46
C CYS A 135 9.45 -19.26 -5.99
N ASN A 136 8.48 -19.78 -6.76
CA ASN A 136 8.42 -19.63 -8.21
C ASN A 136 8.07 -18.19 -8.65
N VAL A 137 7.28 -17.48 -7.83
CA VAL A 137 6.83 -16.10 -8.11
C VAL A 137 7.67 -15.00 -7.42
N CYS A 138 8.90 -15.31 -7.00
CA CYS A 138 9.71 -14.37 -6.22
C CYS A 138 10.16 -13.16 -7.07
N PHE A 139 9.54 -12.00 -6.85
CA PHE A 139 9.92 -10.76 -7.54
C PHE A 139 11.30 -10.23 -7.12
N ALA A 140 11.72 -10.50 -5.88
CA ALA A 140 13.01 -10.06 -5.33
C ALA A 140 14.18 -10.97 -5.73
N ASP A 141 13.88 -12.15 -6.30
CA ASP A 141 14.86 -13.15 -6.72
C ASP A 141 15.90 -13.48 -5.63
N SER A 142 15.42 -13.77 -4.42
CA SER A 142 16.23 -14.03 -3.21
C SER A 142 17.23 -15.20 -3.38
N ASN A 143 18.21 -15.36 -2.50
CA ASN A 143 19.25 -16.41 -2.58
C ASN A 143 20.15 -16.37 -3.82
N THR A 144 20.09 -15.34 -4.67
CA THR A 144 20.93 -15.23 -5.88
C THR A 144 22.14 -14.33 -5.70
N ASN A 145 22.22 -13.60 -4.58
CA ASN A 145 23.28 -12.63 -4.31
C ASN A 145 23.58 -12.54 -2.80
N PRO A 146 24.76 -12.03 -2.40
CA PRO A 146 25.19 -12.03 -1.01
C PRO A 146 24.72 -10.80 -0.21
N TYR A 147 23.77 -10.00 -0.70
CA TYR A 147 23.35 -8.77 -0.03
C TYR A 147 22.86 -9.01 1.40
N GLU A 148 23.56 -8.46 2.39
CA GLU A 148 23.24 -8.60 3.81
C GLU A 148 23.79 -7.40 4.58
N PRO A 149 23.11 -6.23 4.51
CA PRO A 149 23.59 -4.99 5.10
C PRO A 149 23.85 -5.15 6.60
N SER A 150 24.90 -4.49 7.10
CA SER A 150 25.24 -4.56 8.52
C SER A 150 24.14 -3.94 9.38
N TYR A 151 24.14 -4.23 10.67
CA TYR A 151 23.21 -3.60 11.60
C TYR A 151 23.30 -2.07 11.55
N GLU A 152 24.51 -1.52 11.49
CA GLU A 152 24.77 -0.07 11.42
C GLU A 152 24.22 0.52 10.12
N GLU A 153 24.41 -0.16 8.98
CA GLU A 153 23.81 0.24 7.71
C GLU A 153 22.27 0.24 7.80
N ILE A 154 21.68 -0.75 8.47
CA ILE A 154 20.23 -0.84 8.71
C ILE A 154 19.74 0.30 9.60
N VAL A 155 20.48 0.64 10.66
CA VAL A 155 20.17 1.81 11.50
C VAL A 155 20.20 3.09 10.68
N CYS A 156 21.21 3.30 9.83
CA CYS A 156 21.26 4.47 8.94
C CYS A 156 20.09 4.51 7.94
N MET A 157 19.63 3.35 7.45
CA MET A 157 18.44 3.26 6.59
C MET A 157 17.16 3.70 7.33
N LEU A 158 17.04 3.37 8.61
CA LEU A 158 15.90 3.72 9.48
C LEU A 158 15.93 5.19 9.91
N GLU A 159 17.09 5.71 10.31
CA GLU A 159 17.27 7.13 10.67
C GLU A 159 16.90 8.05 9.51
N ARG A 160 17.25 7.65 8.28
CA ARG A 160 16.90 8.40 7.06
C ARG A 160 15.39 8.52 6.84
N LEU A 161 14.64 7.46 7.15
CA LEU A 161 13.18 7.45 7.09
C LEU A 161 12.59 8.40 8.14
N ARG A 162 13.17 8.44 9.34
CA ARG A 162 12.78 9.37 10.42
C ARG A 162 13.22 10.81 10.16
N ALA A 163 14.23 11.04 9.32
CA ALA A 163 14.69 12.37 8.92
C ALA A 163 13.86 12.98 7.77
N GLN A 164 12.85 12.28 7.23
CA GLN A 164 12.00 12.84 6.17
C GLN A 164 11.20 14.06 6.67
N ARG A 165 11.11 15.08 5.83
CA ARG A 165 10.34 16.30 6.05
C ARG A 165 9.35 16.53 4.91
N PRO A 166 8.16 17.08 5.19
CA PRO A 166 7.77 17.71 6.46
C PRO A 166 7.31 16.71 7.54
N ALA A 167 6.93 15.50 7.15
CA ALA A 167 6.50 14.45 8.08
C ALA A 167 7.46 13.25 8.05
N PRO A 168 7.92 12.76 9.22
CA PRO A 168 8.81 11.61 9.28
C PRO A 168 8.02 10.30 9.10
N ALA A 169 8.60 9.31 8.41
CA ALA A 169 7.92 8.04 8.16
C ALA A 169 7.63 7.30 9.47
N ALA A 170 6.35 7.03 9.75
CA ALA A 170 5.92 6.39 10.99
C ALA A 170 5.88 4.85 10.93
N THR A 171 5.88 4.30 9.70
CA THR A 171 5.64 2.89 9.42
C THR A 171 6.83 2.26 8.71
N VAL A 172 7.28 1.11 9.20
CA VAL A 172 8.30 0.28 8.54
C VAL A 172 7.87 -1.18 8.44
N GLN A 173 8.23 -1.78 7.31
CA GLN A 173 8.08 -3.18 6.99
C GLN A 173 9.45 -3.77 6.69
N TYR A 174 9.83 -4.79 7.44
CA TYR A 174 10.99 -5.59 7.10
C TYR A 174 10.64 -6.59 6.01
N THR A 175 11.56 -6.72 5.05
CA THR A 175 11.45 -7.58 3.88
C THR A 175 12.85 -8.07 3.46
N GLY A 176 13.01 -8.53 2.24
CA GLY A 176 14.24 -9.08 1.66
C GLY A 176 13.96 -10.42 1.00
N GLY A 177 14.83 -11.39 1.24
CA GLY A 177 14.40 -12.78 1.26
C GLY A 177 13.40 -12.99 2.41
N GLU A 178 13.83 -13.63 3.49
CA GLU A 178 13.01 -13.79 4.70
C GLU A 178 13.66 -13.01 5.86
N PRO A 179 13.06 -11.91 6.36
CA PRO A 179 13.68 -11.08 7.39
C PRO A 179 14.08 -11.84 8.65
N THR A 180 13.31 -12.88 9.00
CA THR A 180 13.50 -13.66 10.22
C THR A 180 14.72 -14.58 10.21
N VAL A 181 15.40 -14.73 9.05
CA VAL A 181 16.68 -15.45 8.97
C VAL A 181 17.88 -14.56 9.31
N HIS A 182 17.70 -13.24 9.36
CA HIS A 182 18.76 -12.32 9.73
C HIS A 182 19.13 -12.53 11.21
N PRO A 183 20.42 -12.74 11.57
CA PRO A 183 20.82 -13.13 12.92
C PRO A 183 20.48 -12.07 13.97
N ARG A 184 20.41 -10.79 13.57
CA ARG A 184 20.07 -9.67 14.45
C ARG A 184 18.64 -9.15 14.30
N PHE A 185 17.72 -9.96 13.76
CA PHE A 185 16.32 -9.55 13.53
C PHE A 185 15.69 -8.87 14.76
N MET A 186 15.83 -9.47 15.95
CA MET A 186 15.25 -8.92 17.18
C MET A 186 15.88 -7.57 17.58
N ASP A 187 17.19 -7.40 17.42
CA ASP A 187 17.88 -6.15 17.73
C ASP A 187 17.42 -5.02 16.82
N ILE A 188 17.26 -5.31 15.53
CA ILE A 188 16.78 -4.36 14.53
C ILE A 188 15.35 -3.91 14.86
N VAL A 189 14.48 -4.84 15.27
CA VAL A 189 13.12 -4.52 15.72
C VAL A 189 13.14 -3.60 16.95
N ARG A 190 13.97 -3.89 17.97
CA ARG A 190 14.12 -3.04 19.18
C ARG A 190 14.59 -1.63 18.81
N LYS A 191 15.64 -1.54 18.00
CA LYS A 191 16.20 -0.27 17.58
C LYS A 191 15.20 0.59 16.82
N THR A 192 14.37 -0.03 15.99
CA THR A 192 13.30 0.68 15.28
C THR A 192 12.23 1.24 16.21
N ARG A 193 11.87 0.51 17.27
CA ARG A 193 10.98 1.05 18.31
C ARG A 193 11.62 2.26 19.01
N GLU A 194 12.91 2.17 19.34
CA GLU A 194 13.67 3.28 19.95
C GLU A 194 13.72 4.54 19.05
N LEU A 195 13.81 4.36 17.72
CA LEU A 195 13.78 5.45 16.74
C LEU A 195 12.38 6.08 16.56
N GLY A 196 11.36 5.59 17.26
CA GLY A 196 10.02 6.18 17.31
C GLY A 196 9.10 5.78 16.16
N PHE A 197 9.34 4.66 15.49
CA PHE A 197 8.36 4.09 14.56
C PHE A 197 7.14 3.58 15.33
N THR A 198 5.95 3.99 14.92
CA THR A 198 4.69 3.65 15.60
C THR A 198 3.98 2.45 14.97
N HIS A 199 4.44 2.01 13.80
CA HIS A 199 3.98 0.81 13.12
C HIS A 199 5.18 -0.01 12.62
N ILE A 200 5.44 -1.17 13.24
CA ILE A 200 6.52 -2.08 12.86
C ILE A 200 5.91 -3.42 12.42
N GLN A 201 6.13 -3.76 11.15
CA GLN A 201 5.63 -5.01 10.57
C GLN A 201 6.73 -5.82 9.87
N CYS A 202 6.49 -7.12 9.70
CA CYS A 202 7.40 -8.04 9.02
C CYS A 202 6.69 -8.74 7.87
N ALA A 203 7.18 -8.57 6.64
CA ALA A 203 6.79 -9.39 5.49
C ALA A 203 7.44 -10.76 5.65
N THR A 204 6.66 -11.80 5.95
CA THR A 204 7.21 -13.10 6.33
C THR A 204 6.46 -14.25 5.68
N ASN A 205 7.20 -15.32 5.37
CA ASN A 205 6.63 -16.61 5.01
C ASN A 205 6.06 -17.37 6.22
N GLY A 206 6.23 -16.88 7.45
CA GLY A 206 5.60 -17.42 8.66
C GLY A 206 6.26 -18.66 9.24
N LEU A 207 7.27 -19.25 8.60
CA LEU A 207 7.89 -20.50 9.08
C LEU A 207 8.47 -20.35 10.50
N ARG A 208 9.14 -19.22 10.78
CA ARG A 208 9.68 -18.92 12.12
C ARG A 208 8.60 -18.56 13.12
N PHE A 209 7.47 -18.00 12.68
CA PHE A 209 6.37 -17.60 13.55
C PHE A 209 5.45 -18.76 13.95
N ALA A 210 5.61 -19.95 13.34
CA ALA A 210 5.02 -21.19 13.85
C ALA A 210 5.61 -21.59 15.21
N ASP A 211 6.81 -21.10 15.56
CA ASP A 211 7.39 -21.20 16.89
C ASP A 211 6.86 -20.07 17.78
N LYS A 212 6.11 -20.44 18.83
CA LYS A 212 5.51 -19.50 19.80
C LYS A 212 6.56 -18.70 20.58
N GLY A 213 7.71 -19.29 20.88
CA GLY A 213 8.82 -18.62 21.56
C GLY A 213 9.45 -17.54 20.68
N PHE A 214 9.65 -17.83 19.39
CA PHE A 214 10.11 -16.83 18.43
C PHE A 214 9.09 -15.70 18.26
N ALA A 215 7.80 -16.03 18.16
CA ALA A 215 6.73 -15.04 18.06
C ALA A 215 6.68 -14.10 19.29
N ALA A 216 6.81 -14.66 20.50
CA ALA A 216 6.85 -13.91 21.74
C ALA A 216 8.08 -12.98 21.80
N ALA A 217 9.27 -13.48 21.46
CA ALA A 217 10.49 -12.67 21.42
C ALA A 217 10.38 -11.52 20.39
N ALA A 218 9.77 -11.76 19.23
CA ALA A 218 9.53 -10.71 18.23
C ALA A 218 8.56 -9.64 18.75
N ARG A 219 7.49 -10.04 19.44
CA ARG A 219 6.56 -9.11 20.09
C ARG A 219 7.27 -8.25 21.12
N GLU A 220 8.03 -8.88 22.02
CA GLU A 220 8.78 -8.21 23.08
C GLU A 220 9.77 -7.17 22.51
N ALA A 221 10.45 -7.54 21.43
CA ALA A 221 11.34 -6.64 20.70
C ALA A 221 10.61 -5.39 20.15
N GLY A 222 9.30 -5.48 19.90
CA GLY A 222 8.46 -4.36 19.45
C GLY A 222 7.70 -4.62 18.15
N LEU A 223 7.76 -5.84 17.59
CA LEU A 223 6.98 -6.19 16.40
C LEU A 223 5.49 -6.12 16.72
N GLN A 224 4.70 -5.58 15.79
CA GLN A 224 3.26 -5.42 15.96
C GLN A 224 2.46 -6.28 14.99
N TYR A 225 2.90 -6.33 13.73
CA TYR A 225 2.16 -7.01 12.67
C TYR A 225 3.03 -8.02 11.92
N LEU A 226 2.42 -9.17 11.64
CA LEU A 226 2.86 -10.07 10.58
C LEU A 226 2.12 -9.68 9.30
N TYR A 227 2.87 -9.29 8.29
CA TYR A 227 2.39 -9.20 6.91
C TYR A 227 2.60 -10.59 6.30
N LEU A 228 1.68 -11.50 6.63
CA LEU A 228 1.85 -12.94 6.50
C LEU A 228 1.50 -13.40 5.09
N GLN A 229 2.49 -13.96 4.38
CA GLN A 229 2.26 -14.60 3.10
C GLN A 229 1.36 -15.83 3.28
N ILE A 230 0.21 -15.83 2.60
CA ILE A 230 -0.79 -16.93 2.63
C ILE A 230 -1.59 -16.91 1.31
N ASP A 231 -1.34 -17.86 0.41
CA ASP A 231 -1.86 -17.80 -0.97
C ASP A 231 -3.13 -18.63 -1.20
N GLY A 232 -3.52 -19.46 -0.24
CA GLY A 232 -4.67 -20.33 -0.33
C GLY A 232 -4.91 -21.10 0.96
N THR A 233 -5.88 -22.01 0.92
CA THR A 233 -6.25 -22.91 2.02
C THR A 233 -5.98 -24.38 1.71
N ASP A 234 -5.23 -24.65 0.63
CA ASP A 234 -4.81 -25.97 0.20
C ASP A 234 -3.33 -25.96 -0.21
N ASP A 235 -2.66 -27.09 -0.06
CA ASP A 235 -1.23 -27.22 -0.36
C ASP A 235 -0.90 -27.23 -1.85
N ALA A 236 -1.84 -27.60 -2.71
CA ALA A 236 -1.64 -27.59 -4.16
C ALA A 236 -1.34 -26.17 -4.68
N VAL A 237 -1.94 -25.14 -4.07
CA VAL A 237 -1.61 -23.74 -4.34
C VAL A 237 -0.17 -23.40 -3.93
N TYR A 238 0.26 -23.83 -2.74
CA TYR A 238 1.60 -23.54 -2.25
C TYR A 238 2.70 -24.29 -3.02
N GLU A 239 2.44 -25.51 -3.45
CA GLU A 239 3.35 -26.26 -4.33
C GLU A 239 3.59 -25.51 -5.64
N LYS A 240 2.53 -25.00 -6.27
CA LYS A 240 2.63 -24.23 -7.52
C LYS A 240 3.32 -22.87 -7.33
N ILE A 241 3.01 -22.13 -6.28
CA ILE A 241 3.46 -20.73 -6.12
C ILE A 241 4.78 -20.64 -5.32
N ARG A 242 4.93 -21.46 -4.30
CA ARG A 242 6.02 -21.41 -3.30
C ARG A 242 6.97 -22.60 -3.36
N GLY A 243 6.63 -23.65 -4.11
CA GLY A 243 7.47 -24.83 -4.35
C GLY A 243 7.36 -25.94 -3.31
N ARG A 244 6.45 -25.83 -2.32
CA ARG A 244 6.15 -26.87 -1.33
C ARG A 244 4.85 -26.60 -0.59
N GLY A 245 4.24 -27.64 -0.02
CA GLY A 245 3.13 -27.50 0.94
C GLY A 245 3.53 -26.68 2.17
N LEU A 246 2.66 -25.76 2.58
CA LEU A 246 2.90 -24.79 3.65
C LEU A 246 1.68 -24.49 4.52
N PHE A 247 0.48 -24.97 4.18
CA PHE A 247 -0.76 -24.50 4.80
C PHE A 247 -0.79 -24.75 6.32
N ASP A 248 -0.41 -25.95 6.77
CA ASP A 248 -0.31 -26.27 8.20
C ASP A 248 0.65 -25.34 8.95
N ARG A 249 1.75 -24.93 8.29
CA ARG A 249 2.69 -23.95 8.87
C ARG A 249 2.09 -22.56 8.92
N LYS A 250 1.19 -22.19 8.00
CA LYS A 250 0.44 -20.92 8.08
C LYS A 250 -0.52 -20.93 9.26
N LEU A 251 -1.24 -22.02 9.46
CA LEU A 251 -2.12 -22.19 10.63
C LEU A 251 -1.32 -22.11 11.93
N ALA A 252 -0.19 -22.80 12.01
CA ALA A 252 0.70 -22.70 13.18
C ALA A 252 1.24 -21.29 13.41
N ALA A 253 1.54 -20.52 12.36
CA ALA A 253 1.96 -19.13 12.47
C ALA A 253 0.82 -18.21 12.97
N ILE A 254 -0.43 -18.50 12.61
CA ILE A 254 -1.61 -17.81 13.16
C ILE A 254 -1.71 -18.06 14.66
N GLU A 255 -1.55 -19.31 15.11
CA GLU A 255 -1.52 -19.65 16.53
C GLU A 255 -0.34 -19.02 17.28
N GLY A 256 0.83 -18.96 16.64
CA GLY A 256 2.02 -18.30 17.19
C GLY A 256 1.79 -16.81 17.41
N ALA A 257 1.22 -16.12 16.41
CA ALA A 257 0.87 -14.71 16.52
C ALA A 257 -0.18 -14.46 17.61
N ARG A 258 -1.22 -15.31 17.69
CA ARG A 258 -2.26 -15.25 18.72
C ARG A 258 -1.66 -15.36 20.11
N ALA A 259 -0.82 -16.37 20.35
CA ALA A 259 -0.16 -16.59 21.63
C ALA A 259 0.76 -15.41 22.04
N ALA A 260 1.40 -14.76 21.05
CA ALA A 260 2.28 -13.62 21.28
C ALA A 260 1.56 -12.26 21.35
N GLY A 261 0.26 -12.17 21.05
CA GLY A 261 -0.44 -10.89 20.92
C GLY A 261 0.04 -10.04 19.73
N LEU A 262 0.56 -10.69 18.68
CA LEU A 262 0.83 -10.07 17.39
C LEU A 262 -0.47 -10.00 16.58
N ARG A 263 -0.54 -9.06 15.62
CA ARG A 263 -1.64 -8.98 14.66
C ARG A 263 -1.20 -9.48 13.30
N ILE A 264 -2.16 -9.89 12.48
CA ILE A 264 -1.90 -10.40 11.14
C ILE A 264 -2.66 -9.60 10.09
N ILE A 265 -1.95 -9.32 9.00
CA ILE A 265 -2.54 -9.00 7.69
C ILE A 265 -2.23 -10.20 6.79
N PHE A 266 -3.25 -10.83 6.22
CA PHE A 266 -3.07 -11.87 5.22
C PHE A 266 -2.62 -11.28 3.89
N VAL A 267 -1.70 -11.94 3.21
CA VAL A 267 -1.09 -11.43 1.98
C VAL A 267 -1.00 -12.56 0.96
N PRO A 268 -2.06 -12.79 0.18
CA PRO A 268 -1.98 -13.69 -0.96
C PRO A 268 -1.32 -12.99 -2.15
N THR A 269 -0.39 -13.69 -2.80
CA THR A 269 -0.02 -13.39 -4.19
C THR A 269 -0.99 -14.13 -5.11
N ILE A 270 -1.78 -13.41 -5.91
CA ILE A 270 -2.78 -13.99 -6.80
C ILE A 270 -2.23 -14.08 -8.23
N VAL A 271 -2.29 -15.29 -8.78
CA VAL A 271 -1.98 -15.61 -10.17
C VAL A 271 -3.27 -16.14 -10.82
N ARG A 272 -3.67 -15.53 -11.94
CA ARG A 272 -4.92 -15.93 -12.63
C ARG A 272 -4.87 -17.40 -13.03
N GLY A 273 -5.97 -18.11 -12.78
CA GLY A 273 -6.13 -19.53 -13.09
C GLY A 273 -5.30 -20.49 -12.22
N VAL A 274 -4.60 -19.97 -11.20
CA VAL A 274 -3.84 -20.79 -10.24
C VAL A 274 -4.51 -20.74 -8.87
N ASN A 275 -4.77 -19.55 -8.35
CA ASN A 275 -5.32 -19.37 -7.00
C ASN A 275 -6.28 -18.17 -6.86
N ASP A 276 -6.76 -17.58 -7.96
CA ASP A 276 -7.81 -16.56 -7.93
C ASP A 276 -9.09 -17.07 -7.24
N GLY A 277 -9.42 -18.36 -7.37
CA GLY A 277 -10.50 -19.03 -6.62
C GLY A 277 -10.30 -19.15 -5.10
N GLN A 278 -9.13 -18.75 -4.55
CA GLN A 278 -8.83 -18.86 -3.12
C GLN A 278 -9.18 -17.62 -2.31
N ILE A 279 -9.63 -16.53 -2.94
CA ILE A 279 -9.95 -15.28 -2.24
C ILE A 279 -11.08 -15.48 -1.22
N GLY A 280 -12.16 -16.17 -1.60
CA GLY A 280 -13.27 -16.51 -0.71
C GLY A 280 -12.86 -17.41 0.46
N PRO A 281 -12.21 -18.57 0.21
CA PRO A 281 -11.65 -19.39 1.28
C PRO A 281 -10.73 -18.63 2.26
N LEU A 282 -9.83 -17.78 1.76
CA LEU A 282 -8.94 -16.97 2.61
C LEU A 282 -9.70 -15.94 3.45
N LEU A 283 -10.74 -15.31 2.90
CA LEU A 283 -11.60 -14.39 3.65
C LEU A 283 -12.38 -15.11 4.75
N ARG A 284 -12.88 -16.34 4.49
CA ARG A 284 -13.51 -17.18 5.52
C ARG A 284 -12.53 -17.51 6.64
N LEU A 285 -11.32 -17.97 6.29
CA LEU A 285 -10.27 -18.26 7.27
C LEU A 285 -9.92 -17.00 8.10
N ALA A 286 -9.82 -15.84 7.46
CA ALA A 286 -9.57 -14.57 8.15
C ALA A 286 -10.71 -14.21 9.12
N PHE A 287 -11.96 -14.48 8.74
CA PHE A 287 -13.14 -14.20 9.57
C PHE A 287 -13.26 -15.16 10.76
N GLU A 288 -12.79 -16.39 10.60
CA GLU A 288 -12.65 -17.35 11.70
C GLU A 288 -11.61 -16.92 12.72
N ASN A 289 -10.62 -16.13 12.30
CA ASN A 289 -9.48 -15.69 13.09
C ASN A 289 -9.48 -14.17 13.35
N LEU A 290 -10.66 -13.55 13.47
CA LEU A 290 -10.80 -12.10 13.68
C LEU A 290 -10.16 -11.57 14.96
N ASP A 291 -9.85 -12.43 15.93
CA ASP A 291 -9.13 -12.04 17.14
C ASP A 291 -7.68 -11.59 16.83
N VAL A 292 -7.06 -12.16 15.80
CA VAL A 292 -5.66 -11.93 15.43
C VAL A 292 -5.50 -11.31 14.02
N VAL A 293 -6.37 -11.66 13.08
CA VAL A 293 -6.35 -11.13 11.69
C VAL A 293 -7.18 -9.85 11.60
N THR A 294 -6.56 -8.79 11.08
CA THR A 294 -7.18 -7.46 10.96
C THR A 294 -7.49 -7.01 9.53
N GLY A 295 -7.00 -7.76 8.55
CA GLY A 295 -7.26 -7.47 7.15
C GLY A 295 -6.57 -8.45 6.22
N ILE A 296 -6.85 -8.29 4.94
CA ILE A 296 -6.19 -8.99 3.84
C ILE A 296 -5.70 -7.95 2.82
N SER A 297 -4.47 -8.12 2.35
CA SER A 297 -3.85 -7.31 1.31
C SER A 297 -3.51 -8.21 0.14
N ILE A 298 -4.46 -8.30 -0.79
CA ILE A 298 -4.37 -9.10 -2.01
C ILE A 298 -3.39 -8.42 -2.97
N GLN A 299 -2.40 -9.17 -3.43
CA GLN A 299 -1.37 -8.67 -4.35
C GLN A 299 -1.42 -9.48 -5.64
N PRO A 300 -1.85 -8.91 -6.77
CA PRO A 300 -1.66 -9.57 -8.05
C PRO A 300 -0.17 -9.82 -8.32
N VAL A 301 0.13 -10.93 -8.99
CA VAL A 301 1.50 -11.24 -9.41
C VAL A 301 2.06 -10.16 -10.32
N VAL A 302 3.37 -9.90 -10.16
CA VAL A 302 4.14 -9.01 -11.02
C VAL A 302 5.12 -9.84 -11.84
N PHE A 303 5.23 -9.54 -13.14
CA PHE A 303 6.09 -10.27 -14.07
C PHE A 303 7.51 -9.67 -14.04
N THR A 304 8.21 -9.93 -12.94
CA THR A 304 9.61 -9.56 -12.69
C THR A 304 10.25 -10.59 -11.76
N GLY A 305 11.57 -10.54 -11.61
CA GLY A 305 12.32 -11.54 -10.84
C GLY A 305 12.21 -12.91 -11.50
N ARG A 306 11.67 -13.91 -10.78
CA ARG A 306 11.60 -15.29 -11.25
C ARG A 306 10.38 -15.64 -12.10
N TYR A 307 9.34 -14.81 -12.10
CA TYR A 307 8.10 -15.19 -12.77
C TYR A 307 8.19 -14.94 -14.29
N PRO A 308 7.87 -15.93 -15.16
CA PRO A 308 8.11 -15.82 -16.59
C PRO A 308 7.29 -14.70 -17.26
N GLU A 309 7.98 -13.83 -17.98
CA GLU A 309 7.35 -12.75 -18.75
C GLU A 309 6.43 -13.28 -19.87
N ALA A 310 6.75 -14.44 -20.44
CA ALA A 310 5.96 -15.07 -21.51
C ALA A 310 4.52 -15.42 -21.08
N GLU A 311 4.30 -15.69 -19.79
CA GLU A 311 2.98 -16.02 -19.23
C GLU A 311 2.13 -14.77 -18.93
N ARG A 312 2.68 -13.56 -19.13
CA ARG A 312 2.10 -12.29 -18.69
C ARG A 312 0.63 -12.11 -19.04
N LEU A 313 0.29 -12.19 -20.32
CA LEU A 313 -1.08 -11.90 -20.77
C LEU A 313 -2.10 -12.91 -20.22
N GLU A 314 -1.72 -14.19 -20.15
CA GLU A 314 -2.60 -15.25 -19.67
C GLU A 314 -2.78 -15.18 -18.15
N LYS A 315 -1.71 -14.88 -17.41
CA LYS A 315 -1.71 -14.95 -15.93
C LYS A 315 -1.99 -13.62 -15.25
N ARG A 316 -2.07 -12.51 -16.00
CA ARG A 316 -2.28 -11.18 -15.41
C ARG A 316 -3.62 -11.09 -14.70
N TYR A 317 -3.53 -10.71 -13.44
CA TYR A 317 -4.65 -10.40 -12.57
C TYR A 317 -4.58 -8.91 -12.20
N THR A 318 -5.72 -8.22 -12.12
CA THR A 318 -5.79 -6.78 -11.85
C THR A 318 -6.67 -6.51 -10.63
N LEU A 319 -6.68 -5.26 -10.15
CA LEU A 319 -7.58 -4.88 -9.05
C LEU A 319 -9.06 -4.91 -9.45
N GLY A 320 -9.38 -4.82 -10.74
CA GLY A 320 -10.74 -5.03 -11.26
C GLY A 320 -11.19 -6.49 -11.12
N ASP A 321 -10.28 -7.44 -11.37
CA ASP A 321 -10.55 -8.86 -11.12
C ASP A 321 -10.72 -9.12 -9.63
N MET A 322 -9.87 -8.53 -8.79
CA MET A 322 -10.01 -8.60 -7.33
C MET A 322 -11.38 -8.13 -6.84
N ALA A 323 -11.83 -6.96 -7.27
CA ALA A 323 -13.11 -6.41 -6.86
C ALA A 323 -14.26 -7.36 -7.22
N ARG A 324 -14.22 -7.92 -8.45
CA ARG A 324 -15.18 -8.91 -8.95
C ARG A 324 -15.13 -10.22 -8.17
N ASP A 325 -13.95 -10.79 -7.98
CA ASP A 325 -13.78 -12.11 -7.37
C ASP A 325 -14.10 -12.12 -5.88
N VAL A 326 -13.79 -11.03 -5.16
CA VAL A 326 -14.28 -10.85 -3.78
C VAL A 326 -15.81 -10.87 -3.76
N SER A 327 -16.47 -10.14 -4.67
CA SER A 327 -17.92 -10.13 -4.76
C SER A 327 -18.49 -11.52 -5.09
N LEU A 328 -18.00 -12.15 -6.16
CA LEU A 328 -18.50 -13.45 -6.63
C LEU A 328 -18.29 -14.59 -5.62
N GLN A 329 -17.13 -14.61 -4.94
CA GLN A 329 -16.78 -15.71 -4.04
C GLN A 329 -17.31 -15.55 -2.62
N THR A 330 -17.77 -14.34 -2.23
CA THR A 330 -18.19 -14.06 -0.84
C THR A 330 -19.54 -13.37 -0.69
N GLY A 331 -20.03 -12.67 -1.71
CA GLY A 331 -21.21 -11.82 -1.64
C GLY A 331 -21.07 -10.59 -0.72
N LEU A 332 -19.87 -10.31 -0.20
CA LEU A 332 -19.66 -9.26 0.81
C LEU A 332 -19.69 -7.84 0.23
N THR A 333 -19.28 -7.68 -1.02
CA THR A 333 -19.11 -6.37 -1.67
C THR A 333 -19.83 -6.33 -3.00
N ASP A 334 -20.22 -5.12 -3.40
CA ASP A 334 -20.50 -4.79 -4.79
C ASP A 334 -19.18 -4.37 -5.47
N PRO A 335 -18.82 -4.94 -6.64
CA PRO A 335 -17.54 -4.67 -7.29
C PRO A 335 -17.40 -3.25 -7.81
N ARG A 336 -18.50 -2.51 -7.99
CA ARG A 336 -18.51 -1.14 -8.52
C ARG A 336 -18.59 -0.12 -7.38
N THR A 337 -19.45 -0.33 -6.38
CA THR A 337 -19.77 0.74 -5.41
C THR A 337 -19.04 0.66 -4.08
N ASP A 338 -18.51 -0.50 -3.68
CA ASP A 338 -17.93 -0.70 -2.34
C ASP A 338 -16.41 -0.51 -2.30
N TRP A 339 -15.78 -0.13 -3.42
CA TRP A 339 -14.33 -0.01 -3.58
C TRP A 339 -13.90 1.44 -3.78
N PHE A 340 -12.83 1.83 -3.10
CA PHE A 340 -12.26 3.17 -3.22
C PHE A 340 -10.73 3.13 -3.11
N PRO A 341 -10.01 4.10 -3.69
CA PRO A 341 -8.57 4.20 -3.53
C PRO A 341 -8.18 4.49 -2.09
N VAL A 342 -7.03 4.00 -1.63
CA VAL A 342 -6.50 4.36 -0.30
C VAL A 342 -6.21 5.86 -0.17
N SER A 343 -5.91 6.52 -1.29
CA SER A 343 -5.75 7.98 -1.34
C SER A 343 -7.04 8.76 -1.04
N SER A 344 -8.21 8.12 -1.00
CA SER A 344 -9.46 8.77 -0.60
C SER A 344 -9.44 9.23 0.86
N ALA A 345 -8.49 8.74 1.69
CA ALA A 345 -8.31 9.20 3.06
C ALA A 345 -7.70 10.61 3.18
N THR A 346 -7.20 11.19 2.08
CA THR A 346 -6.54 12.51 2.07
C THR A 346 -7.34 13.65 2.73
N PRO A 347 -8.67 13.78 2.57
CA PRO A 347 -9.46 14.81 3.26
C PRO A 347 -9.33 14.78 4.78
N PHE A 348 -9.28 13.59 5.40
CA PHE A 348 -9.07 13.45 6.85
C PHE A 348 -7.68 13.96 7.25
N VAL A 349 -6.65 13.65 6.46
CA VAL A 349 -5.27 14.09 6.74
C VAL A 349 -5.17 15.61 6.61
N LYS A 350 -5.72 16.20 5.54
CA LYS A 350 -5.77 17.65 5.34
C LYS A 350 -6.47 18.36 6.50
N LEU A 351 -7.61 17.84 6.95
CA LEU A 351 -8.33 18.39 8.09
C LEU A 351 -7.47 18.30 9.37
N GLY A 352 -6.87 17.14 9.63
CA GLY A 352 -5.96 16.95 10.78
C GLY A 352 -4.80 17.94 10.80
N MET A 353 -4.15 18.16 9.64
CA MET A 353 -3.09 19.16 9.50
C MET A 353 -3.62 20.59 9.73
N ALA A 354 -4.78 20.93 9.17
CA ALA A 354 -5.39 22.26 9.34
C ALA A 354 -5.76 22.58 10.80
N LEU A 355 -6.22 21.58 11.55
CA LEU A 355 -6.61 21.72 12.96
C LEU A 355 -5.42 21.74 13.90
N THR A 356 -4.46 20.83 13.72
CA THR A 356 -3.32 20.67 14.62
C THR A 356 -2.16 21.62 14.30
N GLY A 357 -2.08 22.12 13.07
CA GLY A 357 -0.92 22.85 12.55
C GLY A 357 0.34 21.99 12.42
N ARG A 358 0.23 20.66 12.53
CA ARG A 358 1.33 19.71 12.39
C ARG A 358 1.27 19.03 11.03
N ASP A 359 2.43 18.82 10.42
CA ASP A 359 2.49 18.04 9.19
C ASP A 359 2.29 16.55 9.47
N LEU A 360 1.40 15.95 8.68
CA LEU A 360 1.06 14.54 8.77
C LEU A 360 1.49 13.82 7.49
N THR A 361 1.81 12.54 7.62
CA THR A 361 2.04 11.68 6.45
C THR A 361 0.72 11.56 5.69
N ASN A 362 0.70 12.01 4.42
CA ASN A 362 -0.48 11.99 3.59
C ASN A 362 -0.35 10.90 2.52
N HIS A 363 -1.41 10.11 2.35
CA HIS A 363 -1.45 8.92 1.50
C HIS A 363 -1.87 9.26 0.06
N THR A 364 -1.24 10.25 -0.57
CA THR A 364 -1.63 10.78 -1.90
C THR A 364 -1.15 9.90 -3.06
N CYS A 365 -1.23 8.58 -2.90
CA CYS A 365 -0.84 7.64 -3.94
C CYS A 365 -1.77 7.71 -5.15
N HIS A 366 -1.30 7.22 -6.30
CA HIS A 366 -2.13 7.14 -7.50
C HIS A 366 -3.35 6.21 -7.25
N HIS A 367 -4.55 6.63 -7.68
CA HIS A 367 -5.82 5.98 -7.33
C HIS A 367 -5.96 4.55 -7.85
N HIS A 368 -5.27 4.19 -8.95
CA HIS A 368 -5.18 2.79 -9.44
C HIS A 368 -4.06 1.94 -8.82
N CYS A 369 -3.25 2.47 -7.87
CA CYS A 369 -2.20 1.67 -7.23
C CYS A 369 -2.76 0.74 -6.14
N VAL A 370 -3.65 1.29 -5.30
CA VAL A 370 -4.19 0.58 -4.14
C VAL A 370 -5.65 0.95 -3.97
N ILE A 371 -6.53 -0.04 -4.03
CA ILE A 371 -7.95 0.10 -3.73
C ILE A 371 -8.31 -0.79 -2.55
N GLY A 372 -9.38 -0.46 -1.84
CA GLY A 372 -9.88 -1.32 -0.79
C GLY A 372 -11.30 -1.02 -0.39
N THR A 373 -11.78 -1.83 0.55
CA THR A 373 -13.03 -1.62 1.25
C THR A 373 -12.84 -1.83 2.75
N LEU A 374 -13.59 -1.08 3.54
CA LEU A 374 -13.62 -1.19 4.99
C LEU A 374 -14.91 -1.87 5.42
N LEU A 375 -14.78 -3.04 6.03
CA LEU A 375 -15.90 -3.80 6.55
C LEU A 375 -16.06 -3.53 8.05
N PHE A 376 -17.30 -3.37 8.48
CA PHE A 376 -17.70 -3.40 9.89
C PHE A 376 -18.32 -4.76 10.18
N VAL A 377 -17.71 -5.49 11.12
CA VAL A 377 -18.01 -6.90 11.38
C VAL A 377 -18.70 -7.04 12.74
N ASP A 378 -19.89 -7.61 12.75
CA ASP A 378 -20.66 -7.82 13.98
C ASP A 378 -20.18 -9.06 14.77
N ARG A 379 -20.79 -9.28 15.95
CA ARG A 379 -20.46 -10.44 16.81
C ARG A 379 -20.82 -11.79 16.18
N ARG A 380 -21.68 -11.81 15.16
CA ARG A 380 -22.08 -12.98 14.39
C ARG A 380 -21.22 -13.15 13.12
N ARG A 381 -20.14 -12.37 12.99
CA ARG A 381 -19.23 -12.33 11.83
C ARG A 381 -19.89 -11.88 10.52
N ARG A 382 -21.06 -11.24 10.58
CA ARG A 382 -21.64 -10.58 9.40
C ARG A 382 -20.90 -9.27 9.18
N ALA A 383 -20.52 -9.02 7.94
CA ALA A 383 -19.71 -7.87 7.57
C ALA A 383 -20.47 -6.97 6.60
N VAL A 384 -20.43 -5.66 6.86
CA VAL A 384 -21.07 -4.64 6.02
C VAL A 384 -20.01 -3.63 5.59
N PRO A 385 -19.83 -3.38 4.27
CA PRO A 385 -18.97 -2.31 3.78
C PRO A 385 -19.41 -0.94 4.27
N VAL A 386 -18.46 -0.08 4.62
CA VAL A 386 -18.72 1.28 5.14
C VAL A 386 -19.58 2.12 4.20
N THR A 387 -19.43 1.93 2.89
CA THR A 387 -20.16 2.58 1.80
C THR A 387 -21.67 2.31 1.81
N ARG A 388 -22.13 1.24 2.49
CA ARG A 388 -23.57 0.88 2.53
C ARG A 388 -24.38 1.63 3.59
N PHE A 389 -23.71 2.15 4.62
CA PHE A 389 -24.34 2.90 5.71
C PHE A 389 -23.73 4.28 5.94
N LEU A 390 -22.69 4.64 5.20
CA LEU A 390 -22.12 5.98 5.17
C LEU A 390 -22.03 6.41 3.70
N ASP A 391 -22.59 7.57 3.35
CA ASP A 391 -22.41 8.19 2.03
C ASP A 391 -20.95 8.67 1.86
N TYR A 392 -20.02 7.72 1.76
CA TYR A 392 -18.62 7.92 2.10
C TYR A 392 -17.93 8.94 1.18
N LYS A 393 -18.13 8.84 -0.14
CA LYS A 393 -17.61 9.80 -1.12
C LYS A 393 -18.09 11.22 -0.83
N LYS A 394 -19.38 11.40 -0.51
CA LYS A 394 -19.98 12.70 -0.20
C LYS A 394 -19.47 13.25 1.14
N ALA A 395 -19.35 12.39 2.15
CA ALA A 395 -18.75 12.76 3.44
C ALA A 395 -17.31 13.25 3.28
N LEU A 396 -16.49 12.55 2.48
CA LEU A 396 -15.12 12.95 2.19
C LEU A 396 -15.05 14.29 1.44
N ALA A 397 -15.94 14.54 0.48
CA ALA A 397 -16.02 15.83 -0.20
C ALA A 397 -16.39 16.99 0.76
N ASP A 398 -17.36 16.78 1.64
CA ASP A 398 -17.73 17.77 2.67
C ASP A 398 -16.57 18.02 3.67
N ILE A 399 -15.80 16.97 4.02
CA ILE A 399 -14.61 17.06 4.86
C ILE A 399 -13.47 17.83 4.16
N ASP A 400 -13.24 17.59 2.87
CA ASP A 400 -12.22 18.29 2.09
C ASP A 400 -12.53 19.79 2.00
N ALA A 401 -13.81 20.13 1.76
CA ALA A 401 -14.28 21.51 1.80
C ALA A 401 -14.14 22.16 3.19
N LEU A 402 -14.36 21.39 4.27
CA LEU A 402 -14.12 21.85 5.64
C LEU A 402 -12.62 22.12 5.88
N ALA A 403 -11.74 21.22 5.44
CA ALA A 403 -10.30 21.36 5.58
C ALA A 403 -9.78 22.64 4.88
N ALA A 404 -10.25 22.91 3.66
CA ALA A 404 -9.91 24.11 2.90
C ALA A 404 -10.38 25.42 3.57
N ARG A 405 -11.42 25.37 4.40
CA ARG A 405 -11.89 26.53 5.20
C ARG A 405 -11.18 26.64 6.54
N ALA A 406 -10.87 25.52 7.19
CA ALA A 406 -10.23 25.45 8.50
C ALA A 406 -8.77 25.94 8.50
N SER A 407 -8.10 25.90 7.35
CA SER A 407 -6.79 26.52 7.14
C SER A 407 -6.80 28.04 7.44
N LYS A 408 -7.97 28.71 7.37
CA LYS A 408 -8.15 30.12 7.74
C LYS A 408 -8.34 30.26 9.26
N ARG A 409 -7.38 30.90 9.94
CA ARG A 409 -7.20 30.98 11.41
C ARG A 409 -8.46 31.31 12.24
N ARG A 410 -9.45 32.04 11.69
CA ARG A 410 -10.72 32.40 12.34
C ARG A 410 -11.73 31.24 12.50
N PHE A 411 -11.59 30.14 11.77
CA PHE A 411 -12.62 29.08 11.70
C PHE A 411 -12.30 27.80 12.48
N ARG A 412 -11.18 27.75 13.22
CA ARG A 412 -10.73 26.54 13.93
C ARG A 412 -11.67 26.08 15.06
N LEU A 413 -12.22 27.01 15.85
CA LEU A 413 -12.98 26.71 17.08
C LEU A 413 -14.26 25.86 16.90
N PHE A 414 -14.82 25.77 15.68
CA PHE A 414 -16.08 25.05 15.42
C PHE A 414 -15.92 23.86 14.47
N SER A 415 -14.70 23.51 14.09
CA SER A 415 -14.47 22.50 13.05
C SER A 415 -14.82 21.09 13.52
N ASP A 416 -14.61 20.76 14.79
CA ASP A 416 -14.96 19.45 15.36
C ASP A 416 -16.48 19.22 15.36
N LEU A 417 -17.26 20.23 15.77
CA LEU A 417 -18.72 20.19 15.71
C LEU A 417 -19.23 20.05 14.26
N LYS A 418 -18.58 20.73 13.31
CA LYS A 418 -18.91 20.61 11.88
C LYS A 418 -18.57 19.23 11.34
N LEU A 419 -17.42 18.66 11.70
CA LEU A 419 -17.04 17.30 11.32
C LEU A 419 -18.06 16.28 11.85
N LEU A 420 -18.46 16.39 13.12
CA LEU A 420 -19.50 15.55 13.71
C LEU A 420 -20.84 15.70 12.97
N SER A 421 -21.22 16.92 12.60
CA SER A 421 -22.43 17.19 11.82
C SER A 421 -22.37 16.57 10.43
N ILE A 422 -21.24 16.69 9.72
CA ILE A 422 -21.01 16.05 8.41
C ILE A 422 -21.13 14.53 8.53
N LEU A 423 -20.43 13.92 9.48
CA LEU A 423 -20.48 12.48 9.68
C LEU A 423 -21.89 12.00 10.04
N LYS A 424 -22.62 12.76 10.87
CA LYS A 424 -24.01 12.44 11.24
C LYS A 424 -24.96 12.57 10.04
N LYS A 425 -24.80 13.60 9.21
CA LYS A 425 -25.60 13.85 8.00
C LYS A 425 -25.51 12.69 7.01
N HIS A 426 -24.33 12.09 6.87
CA HIS A 426 -24.07 11.04 5.89
C HIS A 426 -24.20 9.62 6.45
N PHE A 427 -24.45 9.47 7.76
CA PHE A 427 -24.57 8.17 8.42
C PHE A 427 -26.03 7.70 8.45
N HIS A 428 -26.27 6.53 7.87
CA HIS A 428 -27.57 5.87 7.74
C HIS A 428 -27.66 4.71 8.74
N GLY A 429 -28.17 5.01 9.94
CA GLY A 429 -28.21 4.04 11.05
C GLY A 429 -29.12 2.83 10.81
N ASP A 430 -30.13 2.98 9.94
CA ASP A 430 -31.03 1.91 9.49
C ASP A 430 -30.32 0.85 8.63
N ARG A 431 -29.19 1.21 8.00
CA ARG A 431 -28.38 0.32 7.15
C ARG A 431 -27.12 -0.17 7.84
N ALA A 432 -26.83 0.34 9.03
CA ALA A 432 -25.64 -0.01 9.79
C ALA A 432 -25.71 -1.46 10.30
N PRO A 433 -24.57 -2.16 10.43
CA PRO A 433 -24.54 -3.51 10.99
C PRO A 433 -25.05 -3.52 12.44
N GLU A 434 -25.52 -4.69 12.87
CA GLU A 434 -26.14 -4.87 14.18
C GLU A 434 -25.25 -4.35 15.33
N GLY A 435 -25.81 -3.48 16.17
CA GLY A 435 -25.10 -2.87 17.30
C GLY A 435 -24.18 -1.68 16.95
N LEU A 436 -24.04 -1.29 15.68
CA LEU A 436 -23.27 -0.11 15.30
C LEU A 436 -24.13 1.16 15.39
N THR A 437 -24.09 1.82 16.55
CA THR A 437 -24.66 3.17 16.70
C THR A 437 -23.72 4.23 16.15
N PHE A 438 -24.23 5.43 15.84
CA PHE A 438 -23.39 6.56 15.42
C PHE A 438 -22.27 6.88 16.44
N ARG A 439 -22.58 6.85 17.75
CA ARG A 439 -21.57 7.04 18.81
C ARG A 439 -20.49 5.97 18.77
N LYS A 440 -20.88 4.72 18.51
CA LYS A 440 -19.95 3.59 18.39
C LYS A 440 -19.10 3.67 17.12
N PHE A 441 -19.68 4.15 16.02
CA PHE A 441 -18.95 4.49 14.80
C PHE A 441 -17.87 5.55 15.06
N LEU A 442 -18.21 6.66 15.73
CA LEU A 442 -17.23 7.69 16.09
C LEU A 442 -16.07 7.15 16.94
N ARG A 443 -16.38 6.37 17.99
CA ARG A 443 -15.35 5.69 18.81
C ARG A 443 -14.48 4.72 18.01
N THR A 444 -15.01 4.17 16.93
CA THR A 444 -14.23 3.31 16.04
C THR A 444 -13.20 4.12 15.25
N LEU A 445 -13.55 5.34 14.83
CA LEU A 445 -12.62 6.27 14.20
C LEU A 445 -11.49 6.70 15.17
N ASP A 446 -11.80 6.88 16.46
CA ASP A 446 -10.78 7.13 17.49
C ASP A 446 -9.72 6.01 17.55
N GLY A 447 -10.13 4.76 17.32
CA GLY A 447 -9.22 3.62 17.25
C GLY A 447 -8.25 3.62 16.07
N TYR A 448 -8.56 4.39 15.00
CA TYR A 448 -7.67 4.59 13.86
C TYR A 448 -6.68 5.74 14.09
N THR A 449 -7.06 6.75 14.88
CA THR A 449 -6.21 7.90 15.20
C THR A 449 -5.30 7.63 16.40
N ASP A 450 -5.79 6.91 17.41
CA ASP A 450 -5.05 6.52 18.59
C ASP A 450 -5.17 5.02 18.84
N LYS A 451 -4.04 4.33 18.63
CA LYS A 451 -3.95 2.88 18.74
C LYS A 451 -4.25 2.37 20.17
N LYS A 452 -4.13 3.18 21.22
CA LYS A 452 -4.44 2.70 22.59
C LYS A 452 -5.87 2.17 22.69
N TYR A 453 -6.83 2.81 22.00
CA TYR A 453 -8.24 2.39 21.97
C TYR A 453 -8.48 1.07 21.22
N SER A 454 -7.50 0.65 20.43
CA SER A 454 -7.56 -0.58 19.64
C SER A 454 -6.71 -1.72 20.23
N TRP A 455 -5.70 -1.43 21.04
CA TRP A 455 -4.69 -2.41 21.49
C TRP A 455 -4.73 -2.72 22.98
N ASP A 456 -5.30 -1.84 23.79
CA ASP A 456 -5.32 -1.97 25.24
C ASP A 456 -6.55 -2.76 25.71
N GLU A 457 -6.33 -3.76 26.56
CA GLU A 457 -7.42 -4.51 27.21
C GLU A 457 -8.30 -3.60 28.08
N ALA A 458 -7.76 -2.50 28.62
CA ALA A 458 -8.56 -1.53 29.38
C ALA A 458 -9.63 -0.82 28.52
N HIS A 459 -9.47 -0.83 27.19
CA HIS A 459 -10.38 -0.22 26.22
C HIS A 459 -11.18 -1.28 25.43
N LYS A 460 -11.25 -2.51 25.93
CA LYS A 460 -12.02 -3.59 25.30
C LYS A 460 -13.47 -3.17 25.08
N GLY A 461 -13.94 -3.30 23.84
CA GLY A 461 -15.28 -2.85 23.46
C GLY A 461 -15.42 -1.33 23.29
N HIS A 462 -14.33 -0.56 23.20
CA HIS A 462 -14.35 0.85 22.79
C HIS A 462 -14.69 0.99 21.30
N THR A 463 -13.97 0.27 20.44
CA THR A 463 -14.15 0.27 18.97
C THR A 463 -15.12 -0.81 18.51
N TYR A 464 -15.71 -0.65 17.33
CA TYR A 464 -16.39 -1.72 16.61
C TYR A 464 -15.37 -2.53 15.81
N LYS A 465 -15.61 -3.84 15.61
CA LYS A 465 -14.64 -4.64 14.87
C LYS A 465 -14.66 -4.25 13.40
N THR A 466 -13.51 -3.89 12.88
CA THR A 466 -13.32 -3.60 11.47
C THR A 466 -12.38 -4.62 10.82
N PHE A 467 -12.55 -4.79 9.52
CA PHE A 467 -11.70 -5.65 8.69
C PHE A 467 -11.47 -4.97 7.34
N PHE A 468 -10.22 -4.86 6.91
CA PHE A 468 -9.88 -4.17 5.67
C PHE A 468 -9.55 -5.19 4.58
N ILE A 469 -10.19 -5.06 3.42
CA ILE A 469 -9.84 -5.81 2.21
C ILE A 469 -9.13 -4.84 1.28
N LEU A 470 -7.86 -5.10 0.99
CA LEU A 470 -6.99 -4.27 0.17
C LEU A 470 -6.54 -5.03 -1.06
N GLY A 471 -6.42 -4.31 -2.17
CA GLY A 471 -5.71 -4.73 -3.36
C GLY A 471 -4.54 -3.81 -3.65
N MET A 472 -3.34 -4.34 -3.83
CA MET A 472 -2.14 -3.56 -4.16
C MET A 472 -1.53 -4.08 -5.46
N HIS A 473 -1.53 -3.24 -6.50
CA HIS A 473 -1.02 -3.60 -7.81
C HIS A 473 0.36 -3.00 -8.05
N PHE A 474 1.37 -3.84 -8.25
CA PHE A 474 2.70 -3.42 -8.66
C PHE A 474 2.84 -3.45 -10.18
N MET A 475 3.63 -2.52 -10.71
CA MET A 475 3.89 -2.44 -12.16
C MET A 475 5.04 -3.35 -12.56
N ASP A 476 4.95 -3.86 -13.77
CA ASP A 476 6.07 -4.42 -14.52
C ASP A 476 6.38 -3.53 -15.73
N ASN A 477 7.31 -3.97 -16.56
CA ASN A 477 7.80 -3.22 -17.70
C ASN A 477 6.73 -2.93 -18.76
N TYR A 478 5.62 -3.67 -18.80
CA TYR A 478 4.58 -3.54 -19.82
C TYR A 478 3.51 -2.54 -19.42
N ASN A 479 3.02 -2.58 -18.19
CA ASN A 479 2.01 -1.67 -17.66
C ASN A 479 2.59 -0.47 -16.86
N TYR A 480 3.89 -0.21 -17.02
CA TYR A 480 4.62 0.85 -16.31
C TYR A 480 4.04 2.25 -16.56
N SER A 481 3.90 3.04 -15.50
CA SER A 481 3.46 4.44 -15.56
C SER A 481 4.37 5.32 -14.70
N ILE A 482 4.98 6.32 -15.31
CA ILE A 482 5.82 7.32 -14.64
C ILE A 482 4.95 8.20 -13.71
N GLU A 483 3.68 8.42 -14.05
CA GLU A 483 2.73 9.13 -13.20
C GLU A 483 2.51 8.41 -11.87
N ARG A 484 2.40 7.07 -11.89
CA ARG A 484 2.32 6.22 -10.69
C ARG A 484 3.62 6.22 -9.89
N VAL A 485 4.79 6.27 -10.55
CA VAL A 485 6.10 6.37 -9.88
C VAL A 485 6.20 7.64 -9.05
N ARG A 486 5.85 8.81 -9.63
CA ARG A 486 5.93 10.11 -8.93
C ARG A 486 5.02 10.18 -7.69
N ARG A 487 3.90 9.44 -7.72
CA ARG A 487 2.90 9.32 -6.66
C ARG A 487 3.04 8.04 -5.83
N CYS A 488 4.22 7.43 -5.78
CA CYS A 488 4.41 6.24 -4.96
C CYS A 488 4.39 6.61 -3.47
N ALA A 489 3.69 5.83 -2.66
CA ALA A 489 3.65 5.98 -1.20
C ALA A 489 4.40 4.86 -0.46
N VAL A 490 4.86 3.85 -1.20
CA VAL A 490 5.57 2.67 -0.70
C VAL A 490 7.02 2.77 -1.18
N HIS A 491 7.94 2.98 -0.25
CA HIS A 491 9.35 3.23 -0.59
C HIS A 491 10.25 2.17 0.02
N TYR A 492 11.33 1.81 -0.68
CA TYR A 492 12.47 1.09 -0.10
C TYR A 492 13.49 2.07 0.43
N SER A 493 13.99 1.88 1.65
CA SER A 493 15.24 2.50 2.12
C SER A 493 16.37 1.54 1.83
N ALA A 494 17.33 1.97 1.01
CA ALA A 494 18.42 1.15 0.52
C ALA A 494 19.76 1.50 1.20
N SER A 495 20.69 0.54 1.20
CA SER A 495 22.02 0.68 1.81
C SER A 495 22.85 1.80 1.17
N ASN A 496 22.63 2.10 -0.12
CA ASN A 496 23.36 3.13 -0.86
C ASN A 496 22.94 4.59 -0.57
N GLY A 497 22.27 4.85 0.56
CA GLY A 497 21.90 6.22 0.92
C GLY A 497 20.56 6.71 0.37
N ARG A 498 19.89 5.93 -0.50
CA ARG A 498 18.72 6.38 -1.28
C ARG A 498 17.42 5.67 -0.88
N LEU A 499 16.31 6.34 -1.16
CA LEU A 499 14.96 5.79 -1.08
C LEU A 499 14.42 5.61 -2.50
N TYR A 500 13.66 4.55 -2.75
CA TYR A 500 13.11 4.26 -4.08
C TYR A 500 11.63 3.91 -4.00
N PRO A 501 10.78 4.41 -4.93
CA PRO A 501 9.47 3.82 -5.22
C PRO A 501 9.55 2.31 -5.37
N PHE A 502 8.57 1.58 -4.82
CA PHE A 502 8.53 0.12 -4.90
C PHE A 502 8.75 -0.39 -6.34
N CYS A 503 8.01 0.16 -7.31
CA CYS A 503 8.04 -0.30 -8.69
C CYS A 503 9.33 0.09 -9.43
N THR A 504 10.02 1.18 -9.08
CA THR A 504 11.33 1.49 -9.69
C THR A 504 12.43 0.64 -9.08
N TYR A 505 12.29 0.25 -7.80
CA TYR A 505 13.23 -0.63 -7.13
C TYR A 505 13.19 -2.04 -7.71
N ASN A 506 11.99 -2.60 -7.92
CA ASN A 506 11.78 -4.00 -8.31
C ASN A 506 11.49 -4.22 -9.82
N SER A 507 11.14 -3.19 -10.58
CA SER A 507 10.80 -3.27 -12.01
C SER A 507 11.39 -2.09 -12.80
N GLY A 508 11.28 -2.11 -14.13
CA GLY A 508 11.86 -1.10 -15.01
C GLY A 508 13.38 -1.10 -14.92
N HIS A 509 13.96 0.03 -14.51
CA HIS A 509 15.41 0.13 -14.25
C HIS A 509 15.92 -0.74 -13.10
N THR A 510 15.01 -1.31 -12.30
CA THR A 510 15.29 -2.34 -11.28
C THR A 510 16.50 -1.97 -10.41
N PHE A 511 16.34 -0.87 -9.66
CA PHE A 511 17.44 -0.33 -8.83
C PHE A 511 17.91 -1.32 -7.77
N ARG A 512 17.08 -2.27 -7.33
CA ARG A 512 17.44 -3.37 -6.43
C ARG A 512 18.75 -4.04 -6.85
N ARG A 513 18.81 -4.57 -8.07
CA ARG A 513 19.99 -5.29 -8.60
C ARG A 513 21.25 -4.42 -8.65
N LYS A 514 21.09 -3.10 -8.84
CA LYS A 514 22.21 -2.15 -8.84
C LYS A 514 22.72 -1.89 -7.42
N VAL A 515 21.81 -1.74 -6.46
CA VAL A 515 22.14 -1.56 -5.03
C VAL A 515 22.81 -2.81 -4.48
N GLU A 516 22.21 -3.99 -4.69
CA GLU A 516 22.70 -5.26 -4.16
C GLU A 516 24.10 -5.59 -4.71
N ARG A 517 24.32 -5.37 -6.02
CA ARG A 517 25.63 -5.56 -6.66
C ARG A 517 26.68 -4.59 -6.12
N ALA A 518 26.37 -3.29 -6.08
CA ALA A 518 27.31 -2.29 -5.58
C ALA A 518 27.68 -2.53 -4.11
N TRP A 519 26.72 -3.00 -3.30
CA TRP A 519 26.99 -3.40 -1.92
C TRP A 519 27.89 -4.63 -1.86
N ALA A 520 27.64 -5.66 -2.68
CA ALA A 520 28.46 -6.88 -2.73
C ALA A 520 29.90 -6.60 -3.18
N GLU A 521 30.09 -5.76 -4.20
CA GLU A 521 31.40 -5.29 -4.66
C GLU A 521 32.14 -4.53 -3.55
N ALA A 522 31.43 -3.63 -2.85
CA ALA A 522 32.00 -2.89 -1.73
C ALA A 522 32.28 -3.75 -0.49
N ALA A 523 31.59 -4.88 -0.30
CA ALA A 523 31.81 -5.81 0.80
C ALA A 523 32.96 -6.78 0.49
N GLY A 524 33.08 -7.24 -0.75
CA GLY A 524 34.19 -8.11 -1.20
C GLY A 524 35.55 -7.42 -1.23
N GLY A 525 35.60 -6.08 -1.26
CA GLY A 525 36.83 -5.31 -1.05
C GLY A 525 37.18 -5.03 0.43
N ARG A 526 36.36 -5.50 1.39
CA ARG A 526 36.57 -5.35 2.85
C ARG A 526 37.10 -6.63 3.52
N THR A 527 37.28 -7.70 2.73
CA THR A 527 37.99 -8.94 3.11
C THR A 527 39.42 -8.86 2.65
#